data_AF-A0AAP5LPB9-F1
#
_entry.id   AF-A0AAP5LPB9-F1
#
_cell.length_a   1.000
_cell.length_b   1.000
_cell.length_c   1.000
_cell.angle_alpha   90.00
_cell.angle_beta   90.00
_cell.angle_gamma   90.00
#
_symmetry.space_group_name_H-M   'P 1'
#
loop_
_entity.id
_entity.type
_entity.pdbx_description
1 polymer ?
#
loop_
_entity_poly.entity_id
_entity_poly.type
_entity_poly.pdbx_seq_one_letter_code
_entity_poly.pdbx_strand_id
1 'polypeptide(L)'
;MKMKFNLILGLSVFVLLISAILFNKYLVLKNNVQIAADSAYKHTIKESQNFQKELKIYIKSGKKMDTENLTIYVTKFEENFGSFGLIKNTIGDVDKPLFQEQRSFFEELRSLIFVDYNRLSIEELKKMDMKIGPLINSLQNLKEY
;
A
#
# COMPACT_ATOMS: atom_id res chain seq x y z
N MET A 1 41.39 14.99 -40.11
CA MET A 1 41.22 14.09 -38.94
C MET A 1 40.68 14.82 -37.70
N LYS A 2 41.30 15.94 -37.27
CA LYS A 2 40.86 16.75 -36.11
C LYS A 2 39.40 17.25 -36.16
N MET A 3 38.89 17.66 -37.33
CA MET A 3 37.51 18.16 -37.47
C MET A 3 36.45 17.08 -37.22
N LYS A 4 36.68 15.84 -37.69
CA LYS A 4 35.77 14.71 -37.43
C LYS A 4 35.77 14.32 -35.94
N PHE A 5 36.94 14.38 -35.30
CA PHE A 5 37.08 14.13 -33.87
C PHE A 5 36.32 15.16 -33.02
N ASN A 6 36.45 16.46 -33.33
CA ASN A 6 35.72 17.52 -32.64
C ASN A 6 34.20 17.42 -32.82
N LEU A 7 33.74 17.00 -34.01
CA LEU A 7 32.31 16.77 -34.28
C LEU A 7 31.75 15.61 -33.45
N ILE A 8 32.47 14.48 -33.39
CA ILE A 8 32.10 13.31 -32.57
C ILE A 8 32.07 13.69 -31.09
N LEU A 9 33.05 14.47 -30.61
CA LEU A 9 33.09 14.93 -29.23
C LEU A 9 31.88 15.80 -28.90
N GLY A 10 31.57 16.78 -29.76
CA GLY A 10 30.40 17.65 -29.60
C GLY A 10 29.08 16.88 -29.54
N LEU A 11 28.88 15.91 -30.43
CA LEU A 11 27.72 15.02 -30.43
C LEU A 11 27.64 14.18 -29.14
N SER A 12 28.77 13.64 -28.68
CA SER A 12 28.80 12.80 -27.47
C SER A 12 28.43 13.61 -26.22
N VAL A 13 28.94 14.84 -26.09
CA VAL A 13 28.58 15.75 -24.99
C VAL A 13 27.09 16.10 -25.05
N PHE A 14 26.56 16.36 -26.24
CA PHE A 14 25.14 16.67 -26.41
C PHE A 14 24.23 15.50 -26.01
N VAL A 15 24.58 14.27 -26.40
CA VAL A 15 23.86 13.05 -25.99
C VAL A 15 23.92 12.85 -24.47
N LEU A 16 25.08 13.09 -23.85
CA LEU A 16 25.23 13.00 -22.39
C LEU A 16 24.38 14.04 -21.66
N LEU A 17 24.31 15.29 -22.15
CA LEU A 17 23.47 16.34 -21.58
C LEU A 17 21.98 15.97 -21.65
N ILE A 18 21.49 15.48 -22.79
CA ILE A 18 20.10 15.03 -22.92
C ILE A 18 19.82 13.85 -21.99
N SER A 19 20.74 12.88 -21.93
CA SER A 19 20.60 11.70 -21.06
C SER A 19 20.54 12.11 -19.59
N ALA A 20 21.36 13.07 -19.16
CA ALA A 20 21.34 13.59 -17.79
C ALA A 20 20.01 14.28 -17.45
N ILE A 21 19.45 15.06 -18.37
CA ILE A 21 18.13 15.71 -18.19
C ILE A 21 17.03 14.65 -18.04
N LEU A 22 17.01 13.65 -18.92
CA LEU A 22 16.02 12.57 -18.88
C LEU A 22 16.16 11.73 -17.60
N PHE A 23 17.38 11.42 -17.20
CA PHE A 23 17.65 10.67 -15.97
C PHE A 23 17.20 11.44 -14.72
N ASN A 24 17.46 12.75 -14.65
CA ASN A 24 16.98 13.58 -13.55
C ASN A 24 15.45 13.61 -13.49
N LYS A 25 14.77 13.78 -14.63
CA LYS A 25 13.29 13.71 -14.68
C LYS A 25 12.77 12.36 -14.21
N TYR A 26 13.42 11.27 -14.61
CA TYR A 26 13.08 9.93 -14.16
C TYR A 26 13.25 9.78 -12.64
N LEU A 27 14.34 10.27 -12.05
CA LEU A 27 14.54 10.22 -10.60
C LEU A 27 13.46 10.99 -9.82
N VAL A 28 13.12 12.20 -10.28
CA VAL A 28 12.05 13.00 -9.68
C VAL A 28 10.71 12.28 -9.76
N LEU A 29 10.38 11.70 -10.93
CA LEU A 29 9.16 10.93 -11.10
C LEU A 29 9.13 9.71 -10.18
N LYS A 30 10.21 8.93 -10.14
CA LYS A 30 10.33 7.75 -9.27
C LYS A 30 10.13 8.13 -7.80
N ASN A 31 10.71 9.25 -7.35
CA ASN A 31 10.54 9.73 -5.98
C ASN A 31 9.07 10.12 -5.68
N ASN A 32 8.42 10.86 -6.58
CA ASN A 32 7.01 11.23 -6.40
C ASN A 32 6.10 10.00 -6.35
N VAL A 33 6.40 8.98 -7.17
CA VAL A 33 5.66 7.72 -7.20
C VAL A 33 5.88 6.92 -5.92
N GLN A 34 7.09 6.89 -5.36
CA GLN A 34 7.35 6.29 -4.05
C GLN A 34 6.59 7.00 -2.93
N ILE A 35 6.55 8.33 -2.91
CA ILE A 35 5.77 9.11 -1.94
C ILE A 35 4.28 8.73 -2.01
N ALA A 36 3.74 8.55 -3.22
CA ALA A 36 2.36 8.11 -3.42
C ALA A 36 2.13 6.68 -2.89
N ALA A 37 3.07 5.75 -3.13
CA ALA A 37 3.01 4.41 -2.54
C ALA A 37 2.98 4.46 -1.01
N ASP A 38 3.90 5.20 -0.40
CA ASP A 38 3.97 5.33 1.06
C ASP A 38 2.69 5.94 1.64
N SER A 39 2.08 6.90 0.93
CA SER A 39 0.80 7.48 1.29
C SER A 39 -0.33 6.44 1.23
N ALA A 40 -0.47 5.71 0.12
CA ALA A 40 -1.48 4.66 -0.04
C ALA A 40 -1.33 3.55 1.03
N TYR A 41 -0.09 3.17 1.34
CA TYR A 41 0.21 2.21 2.40
C TYR A 41 -0.21 2.72 3.79
N LYS A 42 0.12 3.96 4.13
CA LYS A 42 -0.32 4.59 5.39
C LYS A 42 -1.85 4.69 5.48
N HIS A 43 -2.52 5.01 4.38
CA HIS A 43 -3.98 5.03 4.33
C HIS A 43 -4.56 3.63 4.54
N THR A 44 -3.98 2.59 3.94
CA THR A 44 -4.38 1.20 4.20
C THR A 44 -4.38 0.89 5.70
N ILE A 45 -3.27 1.17 6.40
CA ILE A 45 -3.14 0.93 7.84
C ILE A 45 -4.20 1.73 8.63
N LYS A 46 -4.40 3.00 8.28
CA LYS A 46 -5.38 3.87 8.94
C LYS A 46 -6.80 3.32 8.81
N GLU A 47 -7.19 2.89 7.61
CA GLU A 47 -8.53 2.35 7.40
C GLU A 47 -8.71 0.98 8.08
N SER A 48 -7.67 0.13 8.14
CA SER A 48 -7.70 -1.07 8.97
C SER A 48 -7.92 -0.75 10.46
N GLN A 49 -7.28 0.29 10.99
CA GLN A 49 -7.48 0.71 12.38
C GLN A 49 -8.90 1.26 12.62
N ASN A 50 -9.45 2.01 11.66
CA ASN A 50 -10.82 2.50 11.73
C ASN A 50 -11.82 1.33 11.71
N PHE A 51 -11.60 0.35 10.83
CA PHE A 51 -12.36 -0.89 10.80
C PHE A 51 -12.33 -1.59 12.17
N GLN A 52 -11.15 -1.77 12.78
CA GLN A 52 -11.03 -2.42 14.08
C GLN A 52 -11.81 -1.68 15.18
N LYS A 53 -11.78 -0.34 15.17
CA LYS A 53 -12.56 0.47 16.12
C LYS A 53 -14.05 0.26 15.93
N GLU A 54 -14.51 0.28 14.68
CA GLU A 54 -15.93 0.06 14.36
C GLU A 54 -16.37 -1.36 14.73
N LEU A 55 -15.53 -2.36 14.50
CA LEU A 55 -15.81 -3.75 14.88
C LEU A 55 -16.01 -3.88 16.39
N LYS A 56 -15.16 -3.22 17.19
CA LYS A 56 -15.32 -3.19 18.65
C LYS A 56 -16.62 -2.52 19.07
N ILE A 57 -17.04 -1.46 18.39
CA ILE A 57 -18.31 -0.77 18.66
C ILE A 57 -19.49 -1.70 18.31
N TYR A 58 -19.47 -2.31 17.13
CA TYR A 58 -20.48 -3.26 16.68
C TYR A 58 -20.64 -4.45 17.65
N ILE A 59 -19.53 -5.05 18.09
CA ILE A 59 -19.51 -6.11 19.11
C ILE A 59 -20.13 -5.64 20.43
N LYS A 60 -19.70 -4.47 20.94
CA LYS A 60 -20.21 -3.90 22.20
C LYS A 60 -21.71 -3.59 22.14
N SER A 61 -22.22 -3.22 20.96
CA SER A 61 -23.65 -2.97 20.76
C SER A 61 -24.51 -4.23 20.80
N GLY A 62 -23.89 -5.42 20.76
CA GLY A 62 -24.60 -6.68 20.61
C GLY A 62 -25.23 -6.84 19.23
N LYS A 63 -24.58 -6.34 18.17
CA LYS A 63 -25.08 -6.34 16.77
C LYS A 63 -26.39 -5.54 16.57
N LYS A 64 -26.62 -4.51 17.38
CA LYS A 64 -27.81 -3.63 17.24
C LYS A 64 -27.57 -2.48 16.25
N MET A 65 -26.33 -2.26 15.86
CA MET A 65 -25.94 -1.27 14.86
C MET A 65 -25.94 -1.90 13.47
N ASP A 66 -26.02 -1.08 12.42
CA ASP A 66 -25.78 -1.56 11.06
C ASP A 66 -24.29 -1.92 10.85
N THR A 67 -23.99 -2.44 9.67
CA THR A 67 -22.65 -2.85 9.26
C THR A 67 -22.10 -1.93 8.16
N GLU A 68 -22.72 -0.78 7.94
CA GLU A 68 -22.37 0.12 6.83
C GLU A 68 -20.96 0.68 7.03
N ASN A 69 -20.66 1.19 8.22
CA ASN A 69 -19.32 1.68 8.55
C ASN A 69 -18.23 0.60 8.42
N LEU A 70 -18.52 -0.64 8.86
CA LEU A 70 -17.60 -1.76 8.68
C LEU A 70 -17.29 -1.98 7.20
N THR A 71 -18.34 -2.02 6.38
CA THR A 71 -18.24 -2.22 4.93
C THR A 71 -17.49 -1.07 4.24
N ILE A 72 -17.74 0.17 4.65
CA ILE A 72 -17.01 1.35 4.15
C ILE A 72 -15.51 1.22 4.42
N TYR A 73 -15.12 0.85 5.63
CA TYR A 73 -13.70 0.74 5.97
C TYR A 73 -13.02 -0.44 5.28
N VAL A 74 -13.71 -1.57 5.09
CA VAL A 74 -13.19 -2.69 4.28
C VAL A 74 -12.97 -2.26 2.84
N THR A 75 -13.92 -1.54 2.25
CA THR A 75 -13.81 -1.05 0.86
C THR A 75 -12.61 -0.11 0.71
N LYS A 76 -12.49 0.88 1.60
CA LYS A 76 -11.35 1.82 1.58
C LYS A 76 -10.02 1.12 1.82
N PHE A 77 -9.98 0.10 2.69
CA PHE A 77 -8.79 -0.71 2.89
C PHE A 77 -8.36 -1.41 1.60
N GLU A 78 -9.29 -2.05 0.89
CA GLU A 78 -9.02 -2.76 -0.37
C GLU A 78 -8.57 -1.79 -1.49
N GLU A 79 -9.23 -0.63 -1.61
CA GLU A 79 -8.87 0.40 -2.58
C GLU A 79 -7.47 0.99 -2.34
N ASN A 80 -7.14 1.29 -1.09
CA ASN A 80 -5.84 1.87 -0.75
C ASN A 80 -4.70 0.87 -0.97
N PHE A 81 -4.89 -0.40 -0.58
CA PHE A 81 -3.86 -1.42 -0.82
C PHE A 81 -3.75 -1.77 -2.31
N GLY A 82 -4.87 -1.83 -3.03
CA GLY A 82 -4.87 -2.00 -4.48
C GLY A 82 -4.08 -0.89 -5.18
N SER A 83 -4.28 0.35 -4.76
CA SER A 83 -3.50 1.50 -5.24
C SER A 83 -2.01 1.37 -4.92
N PHE A 84 -1.68 0.99 -3.68
CA PHE A 84 -0.29 0.71 -3.28
C PHE A 84 0.36 -0.37 -4.17
N GLY A 85 -0.34 -1.48 -4.42
CA GLY A 85 0.12 -2.56 -5.28
C GLY A 85 0.36 -2.14 -6.73
N LEU A 86 -0.56 -1.36 -7.30
CA LEU A 86 -0.40 -0.80 -8.66
C LEU A 86 0.82 0.11 -8.76
N ILE A 87 1.05 0.94 -7.74
CA ILE A 87 2.20 1.84 -7.70
C ILE A 87 3.50 1.05 -7.59
N LYS A 88 3.59 0.08 -6.67
CA LYS A 88 4.75 -0.80 -6.52
C LYS A 88 5.04 -1.60 -7.79
N ASN A 89 4.01 -2.05 -8.51
CA ASN A 89 4.15 -2.70 -9.81
C ASN A 89 4.74 -1.75 -10.86
N THR A 90 4.25 -0.51 -10.91
CA THR A 90 4.71 0.50 -11.88
C THR A 90 6.20 0.83 -11.73
N ILE A 91 6.72 0.84 -10.51
CA ILE A 91 8.14 1.11 -10.23
C ILE A 91 9.02 -0.15 -10.22
N GLY A 92 8.46 -1.32 -10.51
CA GLY A 92 9.19 -2.60 -10.56
C GLY A 92 9.57 -3.16 -9.18
N ASP A 93 8.84 -2.78 -8.13
CA ASP A 93 9.17 -3.13 -6.74
C ASP A 93 8.32 -4.27 -6.17
N VAL A 94 7.46 -4.91 -6.98
CA VAL A 94 6.58 -5.99 -6.51
C VAL A 94 7.35 -7.21 -6.03
N ASP A 95 8.51 -7.51 -6.59
CA ASP A 95 9.30 -8.67 -6.16
C ASP A 95 10.17 -8.38 -4.92
N LYS A 96 10.12 -7.15 -4.38
CA LYS A 96 10.88 -6.80 -3.18
C LYS A 96 10.35 -7.59 -1.97
N PRO A 97 11.23 -8.12 -1.11
CA PRO A 97 10.83 -8.87 0.09
C PRO A 97 9.83 -8.12 0.96
N LEU A 98 10.05 -6.82 1.18
CA LEU A 98 9.13 -6.00 1.97
C LEU A 98 7.71 -5.97 1.36
N PHE A 99 7.59 -5.78 0.05
CA PHE A 99 6.27 -5.74 -0.59
C PHE A 99 5.55 -7.09 -0.47
N GLN A 100 6.29 -8.18 -0.63
CA GLN A 100 5.74 -9.53 -0.50
C GLN A 100 5.24 -9.79 0.94
N GLU A 101 5.96 -9.33 1.94
CA GLU A 101 5.55 -9.43 3.34
C GLU A 101 4.33 -8.55 3.65
N GLN A 102 4.32 -7.30 3.17
CA GLN A 102 3.17 -6.40 3.26
C GLN A 102 1.93 -7.00 2.59
N ARG A 103 2.10 -7.61 1.42
CA ARG A 103 1.04 -8.32 0.70
C ARG A 103 0.53 -9.53 1.47
N SER A 104 1.42 -10.32 2.08
CA SER A 104 1.03 -11.47 2.89
C SER A 104 0.12 -11.05 4.05
N PHE A 105 0.52 -10.04 4.83
CA PHE A 105 -0.32 -9.53 5.94
C PHE A 105 -1.62 -8.89 5.44
N PHE A 106 -1.59 -8.21 4.29
CA PHE A 106 -2.79 -7.69 3.67
C PHE A 106 -3.79 -8.80 3.33
N GLU A 107 -3.35 -9.86 2.65
CA GLU A 107 -4.24 -10.97 2.25
C GLU A 107 -4.81 -11.69 3.48
N GLU A 108 -4.00 -11.89 4.52
CA GLU A 108 -4.46 -12.46 5.78
C GLU A 108 -5.54 -11.56 6.42
N LEU A 109 -5.27 -10.25 6.52
CA LEU A 109 -6.24 -9.31 7.06
C LEU A 109 -7.52 -9.26 6.21
N ARG A 110 -7.39 -9.23 4.89
CA ARG A 110 -8.52 -9.24 3.93
C ARG A 110 -9.41 -10.44 4.14
N SER A 111 -8.83 -11.63 4.31
CA SER A 111 -9.57 -12.87 4.56
C SER A 111 -10.39 -12.86 5.86
N LEU A 112 -9.95 -12.09 6.85
CA LEU A 112 -10.66 -11.94 8.12
C LEU A 112 -11.77 -10.91 8.04
N ILE A 113 -11.54 -9.79 7.34
CA ILE A 113 -12.47 -8.66 7.38
C ILE A 113 -13.54 -8.73 6.29
N PHE A 114 -13.30 -9.40 5.16
CA PHE A 114 -14.27 -9.47 4.06
C PHE A 114 -15.28 -10.60 4.28
N VAL A 115 -16.26 -10.35 5.16
CA VAL A 115 -17.25 -11.35 5.60
C VAL A 115 -18.65 -10.75 5.75
N ASP A 116 -19.67 -11.62 5.85
CA ASP A 116 -21.01 -11.20 6.27
C ASP A 116 -21.09 -11.15 7.82
N TYR A 117 -20.88 -9.96 8.39
CA TYR A 117 -20.86 -9.76 9.86
C TYR A 117 -22.19 -10.11 10.53
N ASN A 118 -23.31 -10.03 9.82
CA ASN A 118 -24.62 -10.34 10.38
C ASN A 118 -24.78 -11.85 10.63
N ARG A 119 -24.00 -12.70 9.95
CA ARG A 119 -24.02 -14.15 10.15
C ARG A 119 -23.11 -14.63 11.27
N LEU A 120 -22.12 -13.84 11.67
CA LEU A 120 -21.18 -14.22 12.72
C LEU A 120 -21.76 -14.00 14.11
N SER A 121 -21.46 -14.92 15.03
CA SER A 121 -21.72 -14.75 16.46
C SER A 121 -20.82 -13.67 17.06
N ILE A 122 -21.22 -13.12 18.21
CA ILE A 122 -20.39 -12.17 18.97
C ILE A 122 -19.03 -12.78 19.33
N GLU A 123 -19.00 -14.06 19.68
CA GLU A 123 -17.79 -14.80 20.02
C GLU A 123 -16.84 -14.93 18.82
N GLU A 124 -17.37 -15.17 17.61
CA GLU A 124 -16.58 -15.18 16.38
C GLU A 124 -16.04 -13.79 16.04
N LEU A 125 -16.85 -12.75 16.19
CA LEU A 125 -16.41 -11.36 15.97
C LEU A 125 -15.33 -10.94 16.98
N LYS A 126 -15.41 -11.37 18.24
CA LYS A 126 -14.34 -11.15 19.25
C LYS A 126 -13.05 -11.87 18.85
N LYS A 127 -13.14 -13.13 18.40
CA LYS A 127 -11.96 -13.87 17.92
C LYS A 127 -11.32 -13.20 16.71
N MET A 128 -12.15 -12.65 15.82
CA MET A 128 -11.69 -11.88 14.66
C MET A 128 -10.95 -10.60 15.11
N ASP A 129 -11.52 -9.79 16.01
CA ASP A 129 -10.86 -8.59 16.55
C ASP A 129 -9.49 -8.90 17.18
N MET A 130 -9.39 -10.01 17.92
CA MET A 130 -8.13 -10.47 18.52
C MET A 130 -7.04 -10.79 17.49
N LYS A 131 -7.40 -11.23 16.28
CA LYS A 131 -6.46 -11.52 15.18
C LYS A 131 -6.11 -10.28 14.37
N ILE A 132 -7.07 -9.37 14.16
CA ILE A 132 -6.88 -8.15 13.37
C ILE A 132 -5.83 -7.23 14.00
N GLY A 133 -5.88 -7.03 15.32
CA GLY A 133 -4.96 -6.12 16.01
C GLY A 133 -3.47 -6.43 15.75
N PRO A 134 -3.02 -7.67 15.96
CA PRO A 134 -1.67 -8.10 15.61
C PRO A 134 -1.30 -7.86 14.15
N LEU A 135 -2.18 -8.16 13.19
CA LEU A 135 -1.90 -7.97 11.76
C LEU A 135 -1.72 -6.49 11.38
N ILE A 136 -2.58 -5.61 11.92
CA ILE A 136 -2.45 -4.16 11.74
C ILE A 136 -1.12 -3.67 12.32
N ASN A 137 -0.74 -4.15 13.50
CA ASN A 137 0.53 -3.81 14.12
C ASN A 137 1.72 -4.31 13.29
N SER A 138 1.65 -5.51 12.73
CA SER A 138 2.68 -6.02 11.82
C SER A 138 2.82 -5.11 10.60
N LEU A 139 1.72 -4.78 9.92
CA LEU A 139 1.73 -3.83 8.80
C LEU A 139 2.32 -2.47 9.19
N GLN A 140 1.97 -1.92 10.35
CA GLN A 140 2.48 -0.63 10.79
C GLN A 140 3.99 -0.63 11.07
N ASN A 141 4.53 -1.75 11.56
CA ASN A 141 5.93 -1.86 11.97
C ASN A 141 6.86 -2.32 10.84
N LEU A 142 6.32 -2.80 9.72
CA LEU A 142 7.09 -3.10 8.53
C LEU A 142 7.70 -1.82 7.94
N LYS A 143 9.02 -1.81 7.80
CA LYS A 143 9.79 -0.70 7.23
C LYS A 143 10.78 -1.23 6.19
N GLU A 144 11.10 -0.39 5.20
CA GLU A 144 12.28 -0.61 4.36
C GLU A 144 13.52 -0.51 5.26
N TYR A 145 14.34 -1.57 5.27
CA TYR A 145 15.66 -1.61 5.92
C TYR A 145 16.71 -0.97 5.03
#